data_AF-A0A6P1AGG9-F1
#
_entry.id   AF-A0A6P1AGG9-F1
#
_cell.length_a   1.000
_cell.length_b   1.000
_cell.length_c   1.000
_cell.angle_alpha   90.00
_cell.angle_beta   90.00
_cell.angle_gamma   90.00
#
_symmetry.space_group_name_H-M   'P 1'
#
loop_
_entity.id
_entity.type
_entity.pdbx_description
1 polymer ?
#
loop_
_entity_poly.entity_id
_entity_poly.type
_entity_poly.pdbx_seq_one_letter_code
_entity_poly.pdbx_strand_id
1 'polypeptide(L)'
;MNKQERNKLIRKISRASGIAQYALQKKMTDEQISKASQNLEIFELVKPANNYNRYCQAQKTQEANEKLKSFLDPQNSELVTAGKWLINALSKNGTARKEALLEKELVHKEDYNTTVSEMRETISSMDEMTLDAKQESQQTIQTLEKKIDSLKSQLSSIEQYIRHNYGVTEWKNITSKFISRAK
;
A
#
# COMPACT_ATOMS: atom_id res chain seq x y z
N MET A 1 74.19 9.81 -16.78
CA MET A 1 74.01 10.83 -15.72
C MET A 1 73.98 10.13 -14.37
N ASN A 2 74.56 10.68 -13.30
CA ASN A 2 74.50 10.03 -11.99
C ASN A 2 73.08 10.17 -11.37
N LYS A 3 72.63 9.19 -10.58
CA LYS A 3 71.31 9.14 -9.93
C LYS A 3 71.01 10.40 -9.10
N GLN A 4 72.01 10.95 -8.41
CA GLN A 4 71.85 12.17 -7.62
C GLN A 4 71.60 13.40 -8.50
N GLU A 5 72.33 13.54 -9.60
CA GLU A 5 72.16 14.61 -10.57
C GLU A 5 70.81 14.51 -11.28
N ARG A 6 70.43 13.31 -11.70
CA ARG A 6 69.11 13.03 -12.29
C ARG A 6 67.98 13.50 -11.38
N ASN A 7 68.03 13.14 -10.11
CA ASN A 7 67.02 13.54 -9.14
C ASN A 7 67.00 15.07 -8.91
N LYS A 8 68.16 15.73 -8.94
CA LYS A 8 68.26 17.18 -8.82
C LYS A 8 67.59 17.89 -10.01
N LEU A 9 67.82 17.40 -11.24
CA LEU A 9 67.20 17.95 -12.45
C LEU A 9 65.69 17.69 -12.48
N ILE A 10 65.25 16.49 -12.10
CA ILE A 10 63.82 16.17 -11.99
C ILE A 10 63.11 17.07 -10.98
N ARG A 11 63.74 17.37 -9.83
CA ARG A 11 63.19 18.32 -8.86
C ARG A 11 63.01 19.72 -9.45
N LYS A 12 63.98 20.20 -10.24
CA LYS A 12 63.88 21.50 -10.92
C LYS A 12 62.75 21.51 -11.94
N ILE A 13 62.69 20.50 -12.81
CA ILE A 13 61.64 20.38 -13.84
C ILE A 13 60.26 20.24 -13.18
N SER A 14 60.14 19.46 -12.11
CA SER A 14 58.88 19.27 -11.37
C SER A 14 58.35 20.60 -10.81
N ARG A 15 59.24 21.44 -10.26
CA ARG A 15 58.86 22.77 -9.77
C ARG A 15 58.42 23.70 -10.88
N ALA A 16 59.13 23.70 -12.02
CA ALA A 16 58.83 24.55 -13.17
C ALA A 16 57.56 24.13 -13.93
N SER A 17 57.34 22.83 -14.10
CA SER A 17 56.23 22.27 -14.89
C SER A 17 54.97 21.94 -14.09
N GLY A 18 55.07 21.80 -12.76
CA GLY A 18 53.97 21.30 -11.92
C GLY A 18 53.71 19.79 -12.03
N ILE A 19 54.53 19.06 -12.80
CA ILE A 19 54.43 17.60 -12.95
C ILE A 19 55.07 16.92 -11.76
N ALA A 20 54.45 15.85 -11.25
CA ALA A 20 54.96 15.11 -10.10
C ALA A 20 56.28 14.37 -10.42
N GLN A 21 57.21 14.36 -9.47
CA GLN A 21 58.56 13.81 -9.67
C GLN A 21 58.55 12.34 -10.07
N TYR A 22 57.65 11.53 -9.49
CA TYR A 22 57.54 10.10 -9.83
C TYR A 22 57.14 9.89 -11.30
N ALA A 23 56.32 10.77 -11.86
CA ALA A 23 55.89 10.68 -13.25
C ALA A 23 57.06 10.97 -14.19
N LEU A 24 57.84 12.02 -13.89
CA LEU A 24 59.05 12.37 -14.63
C LEU A 24 60.12 11.28 -14.54
N GLN A 25 60.32 10.71 -13.34
CA GLN A 25 61.25 9.59 -13.12
C GLN A 25 60.90 8.36 -13.96
N LYS A 26 59.60 8.04 -14.08
CA LYS A 26 59.10 6.86 -14.78
C LYS A 26 58.97 7.05 -16.30
N LYS A 27 58.74 8.28 -16.78
CA LYS A 27 58.36 8.55 -18.17
C LYS A 27 59.40 9.30 -19.00
N MET A 28 60.47 9.84 -18.41
CA MET A 28 61.52 10.55 -19.15
C MET A 28 62.87 9.83 -19.08
N THR A 29 63.58 9.78 -20.21
CA THR A 29 64.97 9.31 -20.26
C THR A 29 65.95 10.34 -19.70
N ASP A 30 67.21 9.94 -19.46
CA ASP A 30 68.28 10.84 -19.00
C ASP A 30 68.46 12.04 -19.92
N GLU A 31 68.46 11.81 -21.24
CA GLU A 31 68.61 12.84 -22.26
C GLU A 31 67.46 13.83 -22.28
N GLN A 32 66.22 13.33 -22.16
CA GLN A 32 65.02 14.17 -22.11
C GLN A 32 65.00 15.05 -20.85
N ILE A 33 65.43 14.52 -19.70
CA ILE A 33 65.56 15.30 -18.46
C ILE A 33 66.63 16.38 -18.60
N SER A 34 67.77 16.07 -19.21
CA SER A 34 68.81 17.07 -19.45
C SER A 34 68.29 18.21 -20.34
N LYS A 35 67.67 17.88 -21.48
CA LYS A 35 67.09 18.88 -22.41
C LYS A 35 65.96 19.70 -21.78
N ALA A 36 65.06 19.06 -21.05
CA ALA A 36 63.96 19.74 -20.36
C ALA A 36 64.47 20.69 -19.26
N SER A 37 65.56 20.34 -18.57
CA SER A 37 66.16 21.19 -17.54
C SER A 37 66.82 22.46 -18.07
N GLN A 38 67.15 22.50 -19.36
CA GLN A 38 67.70 23.68 -20.04
C GLN A 38 66.61 24.63 -20.55
N ASN A 39 65.36 24.17 -20.65
CA ASN A 39 64.24 24.91 -21.24
C ASN A 39 63.11 25.12 -20.22
N LEU A 40 63.45 25.50 -18.99
CA LEU A 40 62.48 25.61 -17.89
C LEU A 40 61.45 26.71 -18.09
N GLU A 41 61.82 27.82 -18.75
CA GLU A 41 60.96 28.97 -18.98
C GLU A 41 59.68 28.61 -19.76
N ILE A 42 59.81 27.73 -20.76
CA ILE A 42 58.66 27.23 -21.53
C ILE A 42 57.67 26.48 -20.63
N PHE A 43 58.18 25.68 -19.69
CA PHE A 43 57.34 24.95 -18.74
C PHE A 43 56.65 25.89 -17.75
N GLU A 44 57.33 26.95 -17.33
CA GLU A 44 56.76 27.96 -16.42
C GLU A 44 55.64 28.76 -17.09
N LEU A 45 55.78 29.11 -18.38
CA LEU A 45 54.74 29.79 -19.15
C LEU A 45 53.44 28.99 -19.26
N VAL A 46 53.53 27.67 -19.45
CA VAL A 46 52.35 26.80 -19.60
C VAL A 46 51.84 26.22 -18.28
N LYS A 47 52.59 26.37 -17.18
CA LYS A 47 52.26 25.81 -15.87
C LYS A 47 50.87 26.25 -15.35
N PRO A 48 50.45 27.53 -15.43
CA PRO A 48 49.13 27.94 -14.95
C PRO A 48 47.99 27.23 -15.71
N ALA A 49 48.10 27.15 -17.05
CA ALA A 49 47.12 26.46 -17.88
C ALA A 49 47.03 24.96 -17.56
N ASN A 50 48.18 24.30 -17.38
CA ASN A 50 48.24 22.89 -16.98
C ASN A 50 47.65 22.64 -15.58
N ASN A 51 47.95 23.52 -14.63
CA ASN A 51 47.39 23.42 -13.28
C ASN A 51 45.86 23.56 -13.30
N TYR A 52 45.33 24.53 -14.04
CA TYR A 52 43.89 24.72 -14.17
C TYR A 52 43.21 23.54 -14.89
N ASN A 53 43.82 23.01 -15.96
CA ASN A 53 43.31 21.82 -16.64
C ASN A 53 43.22 20.62 -15.68
N ARG A 54 44.27 20.37 -14.90
CA ARG A 54 44.29 19.29 -13.90
C ARG A 54 43.25 19.49 -12.80
N TYR A 55 43.03 20.74 -12.38
CA TYR A 55 41.97 21.07 -11.43
C TYR A 55 40.58 20.73 -11.99
N CYS A 56 40.26 21.16 -13.22
CA CYS A 56 38.99 20.83 -13.86
C CYS A 56 38.81 19.32 -14.09
N GLN A 57 39.89 18.60 -14.44
CA GLN A 57 39.85 17.14 -14.54
C GLN A 57 39.55 16.49 -13.19
N ALA A 58 40.22 16.94 -12.13
CA ALA A 58 39.98 16.43 -10.77
C ALA A 58 38.52 16.66 -10.34
N GLN A 59 37.96 17.84 -10.60
CA GLN A 59 36.55 18.13 -10.34
C GLN A 59 35.61 17.18 -11.11
N LYS A 60 35.80 17.02 -12.41
CA LYS A 60 34.97 16.10 -13.22
C LYS A 60 35.07 14.65 -12.74
N THR A 61 36.28 14.20 -12.37
CA THR A 61 36.48 12.86 -11.79
C THR A 61 35.80 12.73 -10.44
N GLN A 62 35.85 13.76 -9.60
CA GLN A 62 35.13 13.79 -8.33
C GLN A 62 33.61 13.67 -8.55
N GLU A 63 33.04 14.51 -9.42
CA GLU A 63 31.61 14.46 -9.75
C GLU A 63 31.19 13.09 -10.30
N ALA A 64 31.99 12.49 -11.18
CA ALA A 64 31.72 11.16 -11.71
C ALA A 64 31.76 10.09 -10.62
N ASN A 65 32.71 10.17 -9.70
CA ASN A 65 32.81 9.25 -8.56
C ASN A 65 31.66 9.43 -7.57
N GLU A 66 31.20 10.66 -7.33
CA GLU A 66 30.04 10.94 -6.49
C GLU A 66 28.75 10.38 -7.11
N LYS A 67 28.55 10.58 -8.43
CA LYS A 67 27.42 9.97 -9.16
C LYS A 67 27.47 8.45 -9.14
N LEU A 68 28.66 7.86 -9.27
CA LEU A 68 28.82 6.42 -9.18
C LEU A 68 28.49 5.92 -7.77
N LYS A 69 28.94 6.62 -6.73
CA LYS A 69 28.60 6.28 -5.33
C LYS A 69 27.10 6.38 -5.09
N SER A 70 26.43 7.42 -5.57
CA SER A 70 24.98 7.54 -5.42
C SER A 70 24.23 6.46 -6.18
N PHE A 71 24.70 6.07 -7.36
CA PHE A 71 24.10 5.00 -8.15
C PHE A 71 24.25 3.63 -7.48
N LEU A 72 25.41 3.37 -6.87
CA LEU A 72 25.69 2.13 -6.15
C LEU A 72 25.07 2.09 -4.74
N ASP A 73 24.52 3.21 -4.25
CA ASP A 73 23.86 3.26 -2.95
C ASP A 73 22.57 2.43 -2.99
N PRO A 74 22.47 1.34 -2.20
CA PRO A 74 21.25 0.53 -2.14
C PRO A 74 20.01 1.31 -1.72
N GLN A 75 20.15 2.46 -1.04
CA GLN A 75 19.01 3.31 -0.68
C GLN A 75 18.37 4.00 -1.90
N ASN A 76 19.15 4.23 -2.96
CA ASN A 76 18.67 4.80 -4.22
C ASN A 76 18.23 3.73 -5.23
N SER A 77 18.37 2.45 -4.89
CA SER A 77 17.95 1.36 -5.75
C SER A 77 16.43 1.28 -5.80
N GLU A 78 15.86 1.46 -7.00
CA GLU A 78 14.42 1.32 -7.24
C GLU A 78 13.90 -0.05 -6.79
N LEU A 79 14.71 -1.10 -6.95
CA LEU A 79 14.41 -2.45 -6.48
C LEU A 79 14.27 -2.52 -4.95
N VAL A 80 15.18 -1.87 -4.22
CA VAL A 80 15.13 -1.82 -2.75
C VAL A 80 13.96 -0.96 -2.29
N THR A 81 13.69 0.16 -2.96
CA THR A 81 12.54 1.02 -2.67
C THR A 81 11.23 0.28 -2.90
N ALA A 82 11.11 -0.43 -4.03
CA ALA A 82 9.94 -1.26 -4.34
C ALA A 82 9.77 -2.41 -3.34
N GLY A 83 10.84 -3.09 -2.97
CA GLY A 83 10.82 -4.15 -1.96
C GLY A 83 10.39 -3.65 -0.58
N LYS A 84 10.96 -2.54 -0.11
CA LYS A 84 10.55 -1.89 1.15
C LYS A 84 9.09 -1.46 1.12
N TRP A 85 8.66 -0.85 0.01
CA TRP A 85 7.26 -0.45 -0.18
C TRP A 85 6.33 -1.66 -0.11
N LEU A 86 6.66 -2.76 -0.79
CA LEU A 86 5.83 -3.97 -0.81
C LEU A 86 5.73 -4.60 0.58
N ILE A 87 6.85 -4.72 1.30
CA ILE A 87 6.88 -5.22 2.68
C ILE A 87 5.99 -4.34 3.58
N ASN A 88 6.11 -3.02 3.47
CA ASN A 88 5.27 -2.09 4.22
C ASN A 88 3.78 -2.24 3.86
N ALA A 89 3.45 -2.35 2.57
CA ALA A 89 2.07 -2.57 2.12
C ALA A 89 1.50 -3.86 2.73
N LEU A 90 2.24 -4.97 2.65
CA LEU A 90 1.84 -6.27 3.19
C LEU A 90 1.80 -6.29 4.73
N SER A 91 2.57 -5.45 5.42
CA SER A 91 2.53 -5.35 6.89
C SER A 91 1.27 -4.67 7.43
N LYS A 92 0.56 -3.86 6.62
CA LYS A 92 -0.72 -3.24 7.00
C LYS A 92 -1.82 -4.30 7.12
N ASN A 93 -2.94 -4.00 7.78
CA ASN A 93 -4.06 -4.93 7.93
C ASN A 93 -5.31 -4.48 7.14
N GLY A 94 -6.09 -5.45 6.66
CA GLY A 94 -7.42 -5.23 6.08
C GLY A 94 -7.46 -4.19 4.97
N THR A 95 -8.29 -3.15 5.17
CA THR A 95 -8.53 -2.06 4.21
C THR A 95 -7.28 -1.24 3.90
N ALA A 96 -6.41 -0.98 4.88
CA ALA A 96 -5.21 -0.19 4.68
C ALA A 96 -4.14 -0.89 3.83
N ARG A 97 -4.06 -2.24 3.90
CA ARG A 97 -3.25 -3.05 2.99
C ARG A 97 -3.82 -2.98 1.57
N LYS A 98 -5.14 -3.12 1.47
CA LYS A 98 -5.88 -3.13 0.20
C LYS A 98 -5.68 -1.83 -0.58
N GLU A 99 -5.87 -0.68 0.06
CA GLU A 99 -5.67 0.64 -0.57
C GLU A 99 -4.24 0.82 -1.06
N ALA A 100 -3.25 0.42 -0.25
CA ALA A 100 -1.84 0.49 -0.65
C ALA A 100 -1.54 -0.39 -1.88
N LEU A 101 -2.05 -1.61 -1.94
CA LEU A 101 -1.82 -2.49 -3.09
C LEU A 101 -2.57 -2.03 -4.35
N LEU A 102 -3.76 -1.45 -4.19
CA LEU A 102 -4.56 -0.92 -5.30
C LEU A 102 -3.90 0.31 -5.96
N GLU A 103 -3.21 1.15 -5.19
CA GLU A 103 -2.43 2.30 -5.71
C GLU A 103 -1.35 1.89 -6.72
N LYS A 104 -0.88 0.63 -6.66
CA LYS A 104 0.10 0.07 -7.60
C LYS A 104 -0.49 -0.94 -8.57
N GLU A 105 -1.81 -0.99 -8.70
CA GLU A 105 -2.52 -1.91 -9.59
C GLU A 105 -2.21 -3.39 -9.31
N LEU A 106 -1.77 -3.72 -8.09
CA LEU A 106 -1.43 -5.09 -7.68
C LEU A 106 -2.66 -5.89 -7.23
N VAL A 107 -3.85 -5.30 -7.33
CA VAL A 107 -5.11 -5.99 -7.07
C VAL A 107 -6.13 -5.54 -8.09
N HIS A 108 -6.87 -6.50 -8.67
CA HIS A 108 -7.89 -6.20 -9.67
C HIS A 108 -9.09 -5.52 -9.00
N LYS A 109 -9.43 -4.34 -9.51
CA LYS A 109 -10.58 -3.56 -9.03
C LYS A 109 -11.90 -4.28 -9.31
N GLU A 110 -11.93 -5.11 -10.35
CA GLU A 110 -13.08 -5.88 -10.81
C GLU A 110 -13.52 -6.93 -9.79
N ASP A 111 -12.60 -7.73 -9.24
CA ASP A 111 -12.91 -8.75 -8.22
C ASP A 111 -13.67 -8.14 -7.03
N TYR A 112 -13.32 -6.91 -6.65
CA TYR A 112 -13.99 -6.21 -5.56
C TYR A 112 -15.33 -5.61 -5.92
N ASN A 113 -15.48 -5.08 -7.13
CA ASN A 113 -16.77 -4.61 -7.60
C ASN A 113 -17.76 -5.78 -7.68
N THR A 114 -17.29 -6.96 -8.08
CA THR A 114 -18.08 -8.18 -8.10
C THR A 114 -18.53 -8.58 -6.70
N THR A 115 -17.63 -8.69 -5.72
CA THR A 115 -18.03 -9.06 -4.34
C THR A 115 -18.99 -8.03 -3.71
N VAL A 116 -18.77 -6.73 -3.93
CA VAL A 116 -19.67 -5.68 -3.43
C VAL A 116 -21.03 -5.74 -4.14
N SER A 117 -21.05 -6.04 -5.44
CA SER A 117 -22.30 -6.22 -6.20
C SER A 117 -23.08 -7.44 -5.72
N GLU A 118 -22.43 -8.59 -5.56
CA GLU A 118 -23.02 -9.83 -5.04
C GLU A 118 -23.59 -9.64 -3.62
N MET A 119 -22.86 -8.92 -2.76
CA MET A 119 -23.35 -8.58 -1.42
C MET A 119 -24.60 -7.68 -1.48
N ARG A 120 -24.63 -6.69 -2.38
CA ARG A 120 -25.82 -5.85 -2.57
C ARG A 120 -27.00 -6.65 -3.08
N GLU A 121 -26.80 -7.54 -4.05
CA GLU A 121 -27.85 -8.42 -4.57
C GLU A 121 -28.41 -9.34 -3.47
N THR A 122 -27.53 -9.90 -2.64
CA THR A 122 -27.93 -10.75 -1.51
C THR A 122 -28.76 -9.97 -0.48
N ILE A 123 -28.38 -8.73 -0.17
CA ILE A 123 -29.12 -7.86 0.75
C ILE A 123 -30.50 -7.53 0.17
N SER A 124 -30.58 -7.14 -1.11
CA SER A 124 -31.87 -6.86 -1.76
C SER A 124 -32.78 -8.09 -1.78
N SER A 125 -32.22 -9.27 -2.06
CA SER A 125 -32.96 -10.54 -2.01
C SER A 125 -33.49 -10.85 -0.60
N MET A 126 -32.69 -10.61 0.45
CA MET A 126 -33.14 -10.75 1.83
C MET A 126 -34.25 -9.77 2.21
N ASP A 127 -34.19 -8.52 1.73
CA ASP A 127 -35.22 -7.52 1.98
C ASP A 127 -36.55 -7.93 1.33
N GLU A 128 -36.52 -8.43 0.10
CA GLU A 128 -37.71 -8.96 -0.60
C GLU A 128 -38.31 -10.16 0.15
N MET A 129 -37.48 -11.15 0.52
CA MET A 129 -37.94 -12.30 1.30
C MET A 129 -38.56 -11.89 2.65
N THR A 130 -38.00 -10.88 3.30
CA THR A 130 -38.51 -10.36 4.57
C THR A 130 -39.87 -9.67 4.37
N LEU A 131 -40.05 -8.97 3.26
CA LEU A 131 -41.30 -8.30 2.90
C LEU A 131 -42.41 -9.32 2.62
N ASP A 132 -42.09 -10.37 1.87
CA ASP A 132 -43.01 -11.47 1.57
C ASP A 132 -43.44 -12.21 2.84
N ALA A 133 -42.48 -12.58 3.70
CA ALA A 133 -42.75 -13.24 4.98
C ALA A 133 -43.64 -12.37 5.90
N LYS A 134 -43.43 -11.05 5.88
CA LYS A 134 -44.26 -10.11 6.62
C LYS A 134 -45.69 -10.07 6.08
N GLN A 135 -45.86 -10.06 4.76
CA GLN A 135 -47.18 -10.05 4.13
C GLN A 135 -47.95 -11.36 4.39
N GLU A 136 -47.28 -12.51 4.30
CA GLU A 136 -47.87 -13.82 4.63
C GLU A 136 -48.28 -13.88 6.12
N SER A 137 -47.44 -13.36 7.01
CA SER A 137 -47.76 -13.26 8.44
C SER A 137 -49.00 -12.39 8.69
N GLN A 138 -49.13 -11.25 8.00
CA GLN A 138 -50.31 -10.39 8.10
C GLN A 138 -51.59 -11.09 7.62
N GLN A 139 -51.55 -11.81 6.51
CA GLN A 139 -52.69 -12.59 6.01
C GLN A 139 -53.10 -13.68 7.00
N THR A 140 -52.12 -14.35 7.60
CA THR A 140 -52.36 -15.36 8.63
C THR A 140 -53.04 -14.75 9.86
N ILE A 141 -52.57 -13.60 10.34
CA ILE A 141 -53.19 -12.86 11.46
C ILE A 141 -54.66 -12.54 11.14
N GLN A 142 -54.93 -11.94 9.98
CA GLN A 142 -56.30 -11.60 9.57
C GLN A 142 -57.22 -12.83 9.50
N THR A 143 -56.69 -13.97 9.05
CA THR A 143 -57.45 -15.22 8.99
C THR A 143 -57.77 -15.74 10.39
N LEU A 144 -56.82 -15.66 11.32
CA LEU A 144 -57.01 -16.05 12.72
C LEU A 144 -58.00 -15.12 13.43
N GLU A 145 -57.93 -13.81 13.20
CA GLU A 145 -58.89 -12.84 13.74
C GLU A 145 -60.33 -13.16 13.29
N LYS A 146 -60.54 -13.39 11.98
CA LYS A 146 -61.86 -13.80 11.46
C LYS A 146 -62.37 -15.09 12.09
N LYS A 147 -61.48 -16.08 12.32
CA LYS A 147 -61.83 -17.32 13.01
C LYS A 147 -62.22 -17.06 14.46
N ILE A 148 -61.46 -16.24 15.19
CA ILE A 148 -61.76 -15.86 16.57
C ILE A 148 -63.14 -15.20 16.65
N ASP A 149 -63.44 -14.26 15.76
CA ASP A 149 -64.73 -13.55 15.76
C ASP A 149 -65.90 -14.49 15.44
N SER A 150 -65.73 -15.40 14.48
CA SER A 150 -66.72 -16.43 14.17
C SER A 150 -66.97 -17.35 15.38
N LEU A 151 -65.91 -17.82 16.04
CA LEU A 151 -66.02 -18.66 17.23
C LEU A 151 -66.69 -17.94 18.41
N LYS A 152 -66.39 -16.65 18.61
CA LYS A 152 -67.07 -15.81 19.62
C LYS A 152 -68.56 -15.69 19.31
N SER A 153 -68.93 -15.46 18.04
CA SER A 153 -70.33 -15.38 17.63
C SER A 153 -71.05 -16.71 17.86
N GLN A 154 -70.43 -17.83 17.49
CA GLN A 154 -70.99 -19.16 17.73
C GLN A 154 -71.18 -19.43 19.22
N LEU A 155 -70.20 -19.08 20.05
CA LEU A 155 -70.28 -19.23 21.50
C LEU A 155 -71.43 -18.40 22.08
N SER A 156 -71.60 -17.15 21.62
CA SER A 156 -72.71 -16.28 22.04
C SER A 156 -74.07 -16.88 21.66
N SER A 157 -74.21 -17.42 20.45
CA SER A 157 -75.47 -18.07 20.02
C SER A 157 -75.78 -19.32 20.85
N ILE A 158 -74.77 -20.14 21.15
CA ILE A 158 -74.91 -21.31 22.01
C ILE A 158 -75.31 -20.89 23.43
N GLU A 159 -74.65 -19.88 23.98
CA GLU A 159 -74.98 -19.32 25.30
C GLU A 159 -76.44 -18.85 25.37
N GLN A 160 -76.89 -18.09 24.37
CA GLN A 160 -78.28 -17.62 24.29
C GLN A 160 -79.27 -18.79 24.23
N TYR A 161 -78.99 -19.80 23.38
CA TYR A 161 -79.83 -20.99 23.27
C TYR A 161 -79.94 -21.75 24.59
N ILE A 162 -78.81 -21.97 25.28
CA ILE A 162 -78.79 -22.70 26.55
C ILE A 162 -79.54 -21.92 27.62
N ARG A 163 -79.27 -20.61 27.75
CA ARG A 163 -79.95 -19.76 28.72
C ARG A 163 -81.46 -19.73 28.51
N HIS A 164 -81.91 -19.70 27.26
CA HIS A 164 -83.34 -19.67 26.93
C HIS A 164 -84.04 -20.99 27.25
N ASN A 165 -83.45 -22.14 26.88
CA ASN A 165 -84.11 -23.43 26.99
C ASN A 165 -83.87 -24.16 28.32
N TYR A 166 -82.72 -23.94 28.97
CA TYR A 166 -82.28 -24.70 30.16
C TYR A 166 -81.98 -23.79 31.37
N GLY A 167 -82.13 -22.47 31.21
CA GLY A 167 -81.91 -21.49 32.28
C GLY A 167 -80.45 -21.11 32.50
N VAL A 168 -80.25 -20.02 33.25
CA VAL A 168 -78.92 -19.42 33.47
C VAL A 168 -78.01 -20.30 34.34
N THR A 169 -78.59 -21.11 35.24
CA THR A 169 -77.85 -22.00 36.14
C THR A 169 -77.11 -23.09 35.37
N GLU A 170 -77.73 -23.65 34.33
CA GLU A 170 -77.12 -24.69 33.51
C GLU A 170 -75.95 -24.15 32.68
N TRP A 171 -76.11 -22.96 32.11
CA TRP A 171 -75.00 -22.26 31.44
C TRP A 171 -73.80 -22.04 32.38
N LYS A 172 -74.05 -21.58 33.61
CA LYS A 172 -72.99 -21.36 34.63
C LYS A 172 -72.25 -22.66 34.97
N ASN A 173 -72.98 -23.78 35.09
CA ASN A 173 -72.39 -25.11 35.31
C ASN A 173 -71.51 -25.57 34.14
N ILE A 174 -71.94 -25.31 32.89
CA ILE A 174 -71.16 -25.65 31.69
C ILE A 174 -69.89 -24.79 31.62
N THR A 175 -70.00 -23.48 31.83
CA THR A 175 -68.84 -22.57 31.82
C THR A 175 -67.83 -22.94 32.90
N SER A 176 -68.29 -23.27 34.12
CA SER A 176 -67.39 -23.65 35.23
C SER A 176 -66.70 -25.00 35.03
N LYS A 177 -67.28 -25.91 34.24
CA LYS A 177 -66.69 -27.22 33.96
C LYS A 177 -65.70 -27.20 32.81
N PHE A 178 -66.01 -26.46 31.75
CA PHE A 178 -65.30 -26.56 30.47
C PHE A 178 -64.49 -25.32 30.09
N ILE A 179 -64.90 -24.13 30.52
CA ILE A 179 -64.29 -22.87 30.05
C ILE A 179 -63.30 -22.33 31.10
N SER A 180 -63.56 -22.49 32.40
CA SER A 180 -62.65 -22.01 33.46
C SER A 180 -61.44 -22.91 33.73
N ARG A 181 -61.34 -24.10 33.12
CA ARG A 181 -60.16 -24.98 33.19
C ARG A 181 -59.07 -24.63 32.16
N ALA A 182 -59.34 -23.71 31.24
CA ALA A 182 -58.44 -23.34 30.14
C ALA A 182 -57.65 -22.03 30.38
N LYS A 183 -57.77 -21.42 31.57
CA LYS A 183 -56.89 -20.35 32.06
C LYS A 183 -55.91 -20.92 33.06
#